data_AF-A0A2M7CUF8-F1
#
_entry.id   AF-A0A2M7CUF8-F1
#
_cell.length_a   1.000
_cell.length_b   1.000
_cell.length_c   1.000
_cell.angle_alpha   90.00
_cell.angle_beta   90.00
_cell.angle_gamma   90.00
#
_symmetry.space_group_name_H-M   'P 1'
#
loop_
_entity.id
_entity.type
_entity.pdbx_description
1 polymer ?
#
loop_
_entity_poly.entity_id
_entity_poly.type
_entity_poly.pdbx_seq_one_letter_code
_entity_poly.pdbx_strand_id
1 'polypeptide(L)'
;MGVLDKTHGALFDAVFVEKLPLQTVNDVAKFFERYGKSADEALKAMNSFGVRMKMDRAKKQVLAYQVDGTPTVVVNGKWRVTGASAGSHEALFKVVDHLVRMEAATLPKAPVAQKPKAAAQKP
;
A
#
# COMPACT_ATOMS: atom_id res chain seq x y z
N MET A 1 6.22 12.85 8.02
CA MET A 1 7.04 13.00 6.81
C MET A 1 6.29 13.70 5.68
N GLY A 2 5.05 13.30 5.32
CA GLY A 2 4.20 14.13 4.44
C GLY A 2 4.68 14.25 2.98
N VAL A 3 5.45 13.27 2.50
CA VAL A 3 6.08 13.28 1.15
C VAL A 3 5.51 12.22 0.20
N LEU A 4 4.46 11.51 0.61
CA LEU A 4 3.94 10.32 -0.07
C LEU A 4 3.70 10.55 -1.57
N ASP A 5 3.01 11.64 -1.92
CA ASP A 5 2.62 11.94 -3.31
C ASP A 5 3.83 12.14 -4.24
N LYS A 6 4.98 12.54 -3.68
CA LYS A 6 6.22 12.75 -4.44
C LYS A 6 7.11 11.52 -4.45
N THR A 7 7.02 10.68 -3.42
CA THR A 7 8.01 9.61 -3.19
C THR A 7 7.50 8.23 -3.56
N HIS A 8 6.19 8.00 -3.66
CA HIS A 8 5.67 6.64 -3.93
C HIS A 8 6.13 6.11 -5.30
N GLY A 9 5.84 6.84 -6.37
CA GLY A 9 6.29 6.47 -7.73
C GLY A 9 7.81 6.54 -7.85
N ALA A 10 8.42 7.60 -7.33
CA ALA A 10 9.86 7.76 -7.45
C ALA A 10 10.68 6.70 -6.71
N LEU A 11 10.19 6.17 -5.58
CA LEU A 11 10.83 5.04 -4.90
C LEU A 11 10.68 3.74 -5.71
N PHE A 12 9.55 3.55 -6.40
CA PHE A 12 9.35 2.42 -7.30
C PHE A 12 10.33 2.50 -8.49
N ASP A 13 10.41 3.67 -9.13
CA ASP A 13 11.34 3.92 -10.23
C ASP A 13 12.80 3.75 -9.78
N ALA A 14 13.15 4.22 -8.58
CA ALA A 14 14.46 4.03 -8.00
C ALA A 14 14.89 2.56 -7.93
N VAL A 15 13.96 1.66 -7.62
CA VAL A 15 14.23 0.21 -7.52
C VAL A 15 14.19 -0.46 -8.90
N PHE A 16 13.14 -0.20 -9.70
CA PHE A 16 12.86 -0.98 -10.90
C PHE A 16 13.46 -0.39 -12.17
N VAL A 17 13.65 0.93 -12.25
CA VAL A 17 14.20 1.65 -13.40
C VAL A 17 15.65 2.04 -13.14
N GLU A 18 15.93 2.80 -12.08
CA GLU A 18 17.29 3.29 -11.75
C GLU A 18 18.20 2.21 -11.16
N LYS A 19 17.63 1.08 -10.70
CA LYS A 19 18.35 -0.04 -10.07
C LYS A 19 19.20 0.36 -8.86
N LEU A 20 18.74 1.33 -8.07
CA LEU A 20 19.44 1.70 -6.85
C LEU A 20 19.43 0.56 -5.84
N PRO A 21 20.55 0.34 -5.11
CA PRO A 21 20.67 -0.74 -4.13
C PRO A 21 19.97 -0.39 -2.81
N LEU A 22 18.63 -0.30 -2.83
CA LEU A 22 17.80 -0.01 -1.66
C LEU A 22 17.48 -1.29 -0.87
N GLN A 23 18.52 -1.94 -0.35
CA GLN A 23 18.40 -3.26 0.31
C GLN A 23 18.17 -3.18 1.82
N THR A 24 18.57 -2.07 2.44
CA THR A 24 18.44 -1.86 3.89
C THR A 24 17.51 -0.70 4.22
N VAL A 25 17.02 -0.68 5.45
CA VAL A 25 16.23 0.44 5.99
C VAL A 25 17.03 1.74 5.95
N ASN A 26 18.36 1.68 6.12
CA ASN A 26 19.23 2.86 6.04
C ASN A 26 19.34 3.39 4.60
N ASP A 27 19.37 2.50 3.59
CA ASP A 27 19.40 2.93 2.18
C ASP A 27 18.11 3.64 1.81
N VAL A 28 16.97 3.07 2.24
CA VAL A 28 15.64 3.68 2.06
C VAL A 28 15.53 5.01 2.81
N ALA A 29 16.12 5.12 4.01
CA ALA A 29 16.14 6.37 4.76
C ALA A 29 16.90 7.48 4.02
N LYS A 30 18.09 7.16 3.49
CA LYS A 30 18.90 8.09 2.71
C LYS A 30 18.23 8.52 1.41
N PHE A 31 17.43 7.64 0.79
CA PHE A 31 16.65 8.00 -0.40
C PHE A 31 15.76 9.23 -0.16
N PHE A 32 15.18 9.37 1.04
CA PHE A 32 14.30 10.48 1.37
C PHE A 32 15.01 11.85 1.46
N GLU A 33 16.36 11.88 1.52
CA GLU A 33 17.14 13.13 1.48
C GLU A 33 16.96 13.87 0.15
N ARG A 34 16.73 13.14 -0.95
CA ARG A 34 16.38 13.70 -2.27
C ARG A 34 15.08 14.52 -2.24
N TYR A 35 14.26 14.34 -1.21
CA TYR A 35 12.95 14.98 -1.05
C TYR A 35 12.88 15.90 0.18
N GLY A 36 14.04 16.34 0.68
CA GLY A 36 14.13 17.31 1.77
C GLY A 36 13.83 16.74 3.15
N LYS A 37 14.05 15.43 3.35
CA LYS A 37 13.88 14.73 4.62
C LYS A 37 15.19 14.11 5.05
N SER A 38 15.64 14.38 6.27
CA SER A 38 16.88 13.75 6.76
C SER A 38 16.69 12.24 6.91
N ALA A 39 17.77 11.48 6.74
CA ALA A 39 17.76 10.04 7.01
C ALA A 39 17.26 9.74 8.44
N ASP A 40 17.62 10.57 9.42
CA ASP A 40 17.16 10.42 10.81
C ASP A 40 15.64 10.62 10.97
N GLU A 41 15.04 11.61 10.29
CA GLU A 41 13.58 11.79 10.27
C GLU A 41 12.91 10.53 9.69
N ALA A 42 13.46 9.99 8.60
CA ALA A 42 12.96 8.78 7.95
C ALA A 42 13.10 7.53 8.82
N LEU A 43 14.26 7.30 9.43
CA LEU A 43 14.51 6.19 10.34
C LEU A 43 13.59 6.24 11.55
N LYS A 44 13.42 7.42 12.16
CA LYS A 44 12.51 7.60 13.29
C LYS A 44 11.07 7.30 12.92
N ALA A 45 10.63 7.73 11.73
CA ALA A 45 9.29 7.43 11.23
C ALA A 45 9.10 5.94 10.97
N MET A 46 10.04 5.27 10.29
CA MET A 46 9.98 3.83 10.00
C MET A 46 10.00 2.98 11.26
N ASN A 47 10.75 3.38 12.29
CA ASN A 47 10.83 2.70 13.58
C ASN A 47 9.74 3.13 14.57
N SER A 48 8.81 3.99 14.18
CA SER A 48 7.76 4.48 15.08
C SER A 48 6.80 3.36 15.48
N PHE A 49 6.21 3.48 16.68
CA PHE A 49 5.22 2.53 17.17
C PHE A 49 4.05 2.33 16.20
N GLY A 50 3.52 3.41 15.62
CA GLY A 50 2.43 3.34 14.65
C GLY A 50 2.78 2.56 13.38
N VAL A 51 4.02 2.67 12.89
CA VAL A 51 4.49 1.88 11.74
C VAL A 51 4.67 0.41 12.15
N ARG A 52 5.25 0.13 13.31
CA ARG A 52 5.38 -1.25 13.83
C ARG A 52 4.02 -1.97 13.93
N MET A 53 3.03 -1.31 14.53
CA MET A 53 1.66 -1.87 14.64
C MET A 53 1.02 -2.14 13.26
N LYS A 54 1.25 -1.27 12.27
CA LYS A 54 0.77 -1.48 10.90
C LYS A 54 1.48 -2.66 10.23
N MET A 55 2.78 -2.82 10.45
CA MET A 55 3.56 -3.96 9.92
C MET A 55 3.10 -5.28 10.53
N ASP A 56 2.86 -5.33 11.84
CA ASP A 56 2.38 -6.54 12.50
C ASP A 56 0.97 -6.92 12.03
N ARG A 57 0.09 -5.94 11.84
CA ARG A 57 -1.22 -6.16 11.22
C ARG A 57 -1.09 -6.69 9.80
N ALA A 58 -0.24 -6.09 8.98
CA ALA A 58 -0.03 -6.52 7.59
C ALA A 58 0.48 -7.97 7.51
N LYS A 59 1.45 -8.35 8.35
CA LYS A 59 1.96 -9.73 8.44
C LYS A 59 0.85 -10.74 8.76
N LYS A 60 -0.02 -10.42 9.73
CA LYS A 60 -1.17 -11.26 10.06
C LYS A 60 -2.15 -11.39 8.90
N GLN A 61 -2.40 -10.30 8.16
CA GLN A 61 -3.29 -10.32 6.99
C GLN A 61 -2.74 -11.16 5.84
N VAL A 62 -1.43 -11.08 5.56
CA VAL A 62 -0.76 -11.91 4.55
C VAL A 62 -0.99 -13.40 4.82
N LEU A 63 -0.79 -13.82 6.08
CA LEU A 63 -1.02 -15.21 6.49
C LEU A 63 -2.51 -15.59 6.45
N ALA A 64 -3.37 -14.75 7.03
CA ALA A 64 -4.81 -15.01 7.11
C ALA A 64 -5.48 -15.12 5.72
N TYR A 65 -5.01 -14.33 4.76
CA TYR A 65 -5.51 -14.35 3.38
C TYR A 65 -4.71 -15.27 2.46
N GLN A 66 -3.77 -16.07 2.99
CA GLN A 66 -2.96 -17.01 2.21
C GLN A 66 -2.30 -16.35 0.98
N VAL A 67 -1.71 -15.18 1.18
CA VAL A 67 -0.98 -14.48 0.11
C VAL A 67 0.39 -15.14 -0.06
N ASP A 68 0.62 -15.71 -1.24
CA ASP A 68 1.83 -16.45 -1.64
C ASP A 68 2.70 -15.70 -2.65
N GLY A 69 2.18 -14.61 -3.24
CA GLY A 69 2.88 -13.81 -4.22
C GLY A 69 2.25 -12.44 -4.46
N THR A 70 2.91 -11.65 -5.31
CA THR A 70 2.42 -10.32 -5.73
C THR A 70 2.35 -10.26 -7.26
N PRO A 71 1.41 -9.50 -7.85
CA PRO A 71 0.32 -8.77 -7.19
C PRO A 71 -0.84 -9.68 -6.76
N THR A 72 -1.38 -9.43 -5.56
CA THR A 72 -2.58 -10.09 -5.00
C THR A 72 -3.54 -9.04 -4.48
N VAL A 73 -4.83 -9.18 -4.80
CA VAL A 73 -5.91 -8.32 -4.30
C VAL A 73 -6.88 -9.15 -3.48
N VAL A 74 -7.25 -8.66 -2.30
CA VAL A 74 -8.25 -9.30 -1.43
C VAL A 74 -9.51 -8.44 -1.38
N VAL A 75 -10.65 -8.97 -1.83
CA VAL A 75 -11.95 -8.27 -1.85
C VAL A 75 -12.78 -8.69 -0.65
N ASN A 76 -13.19 -7.71 0.15
CA ASN A 76 -14.01 -7.87 1.37
C ASN A 76 -13.49 -8.90 2.40
N GLY A 77 -12.18 -9.20 2.37
CA GLY A 77 -11.58 -10.24 3.22
C GLY A 77 -12.03 -11.67 2.91
N LYS A 78 -12.76 -11.88 1.80
CA LYS A 78 -13.34 -13.18 1.40
C LYS A 78 -12.67 -13.74 0.14
N TRP A 79 -12.40 -12.87 -0.82
CA TRP A 79 -11.93 -13.29 -2.14
C TRP A 79 -10.47 -12.91 -2.34
N ARG A 80 -9.60 -13.90 -2.56
CA ARG A 80 -8.20 -13.70 -2.96
C ARG A 80 -8.09 -13.82 -4.48
N VAL A 81 -7.62 -12.77 -5.14
CA VAL A 81 -7.47 -12.71 -6.60
C VAL A 81 -6.02 -12.41 -6.97
N THR A 82 -5.45 -13.22 -7.83
CA THR A 82 -4.10 -13.06 -8.38
C THR A 82 -4.14 -12.98 -9.91
N GLY A 83 -3.04 -12.58 -10.55
CA GLY A 83 -2.95 -12.59 -12.01
C GLY A 83 -3.13 -14.00 -12.57
N ALA A 84 -2.63 -15.02 -11.85
CA ALA A 84 -2.78 -16.42 -12.23
C ALA A 84 -4.23 -16.91 -12.10
N SER A 85 -4.91 -16.59 -10.99
CA SER A 85 -6.31 -17.01 -10.79
C SER A 85 -7.28 -16.32 -11.76
N ALA A 86 -6.93 -15.11 -12.21
CA ALA A 86 -7.72 -14.36 -13.18
C ALA A 86 -7.34 -14.67 -14.64
N GLY A 87 -6.27 -15.42 -14.89
CA GLY A 87 -5.75 -15.75 -16.22
C GLY A 87 -4.84 -14.70 -16.85
N SER A 88 -4.90 -13.43 -16.40
CA SER A 88 -3.93 -12.39 -16.76
C SER A 88 -3.97 -11.20 -15.78
N HIS A 89 -2.96 -10.34 -15.85
CA HIS A 89 -2.95 -9.08 -15.09
C HIS A 89 -4.07 -8.12 -15.51
N GLU A 90 -4.44 -8.11 -16.79
CA GLU A 90 -5.55 -7.28 -17.28
C GLU A 90 -6.90 -7.82 -16.78
N ALA A 91 -7.06 -9.14 -16.77
CA ALA A 91 -8.27 -9.79 -16.30
C ALA A 91 -8.45 -9.64 -14.78
N LEU A 92 -7.37 -9.53 -14.01
CA LEU A 92 -7.41 -9.32 -12.56
C LEU A 92 -8.31 -8.14 -12.19
N PHE A 93 -8.16 -6.99 -12.84
CA PHE A 93 -8.95 -5.82 -12.51
C PHE A 93 -10.43 -5.99 -12.85
N LYS A 94 -10.76 -6.72 -13.92
CA LYS A 94 -12.16 -7.06 -14.28
C LYS A 94 -12.80 -7.95 -13.22
N VAL A 95 -12.06 -8.96 -12.74
CA VAL A 95 -12.53 -9.87 -11.67
C VAL A 95 -12.71 -9.12 -10.36
N VAL A 96 -11.73 -8.29 -9.98
CA VAL A 96 -11.82 -7.47 -8.76
C VAL A 96 -13.04 -6.55 -8.81
N ASP A 97 -13.24 -5.84 -9.92
CA ASP A 97 -14.36 -4.91 -10.11
C ASP A 97 -15.72 -5.65 -10.05
N HIS A 98 -15.82 -6.83 -10.65
CA HIS A 98 -17.00 -7.69 -10.54
C HIS A 98 -17.28 -8.08 -9.08
N LEU A 99 -16.27 -8.58 -8.36
CA LEU A 99 -16.41 -9.01 -6.96
C LEU A 99 -16.76 -7.84 -6.04
N VAL A 100 -16.19 -6.66 -6.26
CA VAL A 100 -16.52 -5.45 -5.49
C VAL A 100 -17.99 -5.08 -5.68
N ARG A 101 -18.51 -5.07 -6.92
CA ARG A 101 -19.93 -4.77 -7.17
C ARG A 101 -20.85 -5.81 -6.55
N MET A 102 -20.49 -7.08 -6.65
CA MET A 102 -21.24 -8.19 -6.06
C MET A 102 -21.33 -8.06 -4.53
N GLU A 103 -20.20 -7.84 -3.85
CA GLU A 103 -20.18 -7.68 -2.39
C GLU A 103 -20.87 -6.37 -1.95
N ALA A 104 -20.72 -5.28 -2.70
CA ALA A 104 -21.38 -4.01 -2.38
C ALA A 104 -22.91 -4.11 -2.46
N ALA A 105 -23.45 -4.97 -3.33
CA ALA A 105 -24.89 -5.20 -3.46
C ALA A 105 -25.48 -6.05 -2.32
N THR A 106 -24.66 -6.90 -1.68
CA THR A 106 -25.10 -7.78 -0.58
C THR A 106 -24.90 -7.16 0.79
N LEU A 107 -24.06 -6.14 0.90
CA LEU A 107 -23.88 -5.40 2.14
C LEU A 107 -25.06 -4.46 2.40
N PRO A 108 -25.58 -4.37 3.64
CA PRO A 108 -26.50 -3.31 4.00
C PRO A 108 -25.80 -1.97 3.70
N LYS A 109 -26.51 -1.04 3.04
CA LYS A 109 -25.96 0.28 2.70
C LYS A 109 -25.47 0.96 3.97
N ALA A 110 -24.15 0.92 4.20
CA ALA A 110 -23.53 1.71 5.24
C ALA A 110 -23.74 3.20 4.87
N PRO A 111 -23.99 4.09 5.84
CA PRO A 111 -23.98 5.52 5.57
C PRO A 111 -22.63 5.85 4.96
N VAL A 112 -22.67 6.47 3.76
CA VAL A 112 -21.49 6.88 3.01
C VAL A 112 -20.55 7.58 3.97
N ALA A 113 -19.43 6.93 4.30
CA ALA A 113 -18.38 7.55 5.07
C ALA A 113 -17.96 8.79 4.28
N GLN A 114 -18.32 9.97 4.81
CA GLN A 114 -17.92 11.24 4.24
C GLN A 114 -16.41 11.19 4.08
N LYS A 115 -15.93 11.43 2.85
CA LYS A 115 -14.50 11.58 2.55
C LYS A 115 -13.86 12.37 3.70
N PRO A 116 -12.73 11.93 4.28
CA PRO A 116 -12.01 12.80 5.19
C PRO A 116 -11.75 14.10 4.46
N LYS A 117 -12.46 15.15 4.91
CA LYS A 117 -12.34 16.51 4.41
C LYS A 117 -10.85 16.81 4.41
N ALA A 118 -10.33 17.21 3.25
CA ALA A 118 -8.98 17.71 3.10
C ALA A 118 -8.67 18.62 4.30
N ALA A 119 -7.73 18.19 5.15
CA ALA A 119 -7.15 19.05 6.16
C ALA A 119 -6.21 20.03 5.45
N ALA A 120 -6.81 20.92 4.67
CA ALA A 120 -6.24 22.21 4.37
C ALA A 120 -6.48 23.05 5.61
N GLN A 121 -5.45 23.17 6.44
CA GLN A 121 -5.19 24.37 7.24
C GLN A 121 -3.74 24.32 7.76
N LYS A 122 -2.89 24.99 6.98
CA LYS A 122 -1.76 25.80 7.47
C LYS A 122 -2.31 26.89 8.43
N PRO A 123 -1.49 27.58 9.26
CA PRO A 123 -0.16 28.13 8.94
C PRO A 123 1.05 27.33 9.39
#